data_AF-A0A7C5CSG0-F1
#
_entry.id   AF-A0A7C5CSG0-F1
#
_cell.length_a   1.000
_cell.length_b   1.000
_cell.length_c   1.000
_cell.angle_alpha   90.00
_cell.angle_beta   90.00
_cell.angle_gamma   90.00
#
_symmetry.space_group_name_H-M   'P 1'
#
loop_
_entity.id
_entity.type
_entity.pdbx_description
1 polymer ?
#
loop_
_entity_poly.entity_id
_entity_poly.type
_entity_poly.pdbx_seq_one_letter_code
_entity_poly.pdbx_strand_id
1 'polypeptide(L)'
;MSIHERTHLLLGEETCQQLQNKHILIAGIGGVGSFAAEALIRAGIKQVSLLDHDTVSESNRNRQLLALASTVGQQKTAVMQARA
;
A
#
# COMPACT_ATOMS: atom_id res chain seq x y z
N MET A 1 7.13 -7.14 21.41
CA MET A 1 5.77 -7.22 20.86
C MET A 1 5.86 -6.89 19.37
N SER A 2 5.52 -7.83 18.49
CA SER A 2 5.57 -7.62 17.03
C SER A 2 4.34 -6.85 16.58
N ILE A 3 4.49 -5.89 15.66
CA ILE A 3 3.35 -5.13 15.10
C ILE A 3 2.34 -6.03 14.36
N HIS A 4 2.73 -7.26 14.00
CA HIS A 4 1.91 -8.22 13.26
C HIS A 4 1.22 -9.26 14.14
N GLU A 5 1.26 -9.16 15.47
CA GLU A 5 0.70 -10.18 16.37
C GLU A 5 -0.75 -10.56 16.04
N ARG A 6 -1.62 -9.58 15.76
CA ARG A 6 -3.01 -9.84 15.36
C ARG A 6 -3.12 -10.54 14.00
N THR A 7 -2.21 -10.26 13.08
CA THR A 7 -2.15 -10.91 11.77
C THR A 7 -1.68 -12.36 11.91
N HIS A 8 -0.69 -12.63 12.76
CA HIS A 8 -0.23 -13.99 13.07
C HIS A 8 -1.33 -14.83 13.71
N LEU A 9 -2.13 -14.27 14.63
CA LEU A 9 -3.28 -14.96 15.23
C LEU A 9 -4.36 -15.35 14.20
N LEU A 10 -4.53 -14.56 13.14
CA LEU A 10 -5.54 -14.80 12.11
C LEU A 10 -5.07 -15.78 11.03
N LEU A 11 -3.83 -15.63 10.56
CA LEU A 11 -3.32 -16.33 9.37
C LEU A 11 -2.39 -17.51 9.68
N GLY A 12 -1.89 -17.59 10.92
CA GLY A 12 -0.86 -18.53 11.33
C GLY A 12 0.55 -18.10 10.93
N GLU A 13 1.53 -18.63 11.65
CA GLU A 13 2.94 -18.26 11.50
C GLU A 13 3.51 -18.60 10.12
N GLU A 14 3.18 -19.79 9.60
CA GLU A 14 3.63 -20.25 8.28
C GLU A 14 3.19 -19.28 7.17
N THR A 15 1.90 -18.93 7.12
CA THR A 15 1.35 -18.00 6.13
C THR A 15 2.02 -16.63 6.24
N CYS A 16 2.18 -16.10 7.46
CA CYS A 16 2.87 -14.83 7.67
C CYS A 16 4.31 -14.86 7.17
N GLN A 17 5.03 -15.97 7.37
CA GLN A 17 6.39 -16.13 6.86
C GLN A 17 6.43 -16.22 5.33
N GLN A 18 5.44 -16.91 4.72
CA GLN A 18 5.30 -16.94 3.27
C GLN A 18 5.05 -15.53 2.69
N LEU A 19 4.16 -14.73 3.30
CA LEU A 19 3.86 -13.36 2.88
C LEU A 19 5.12 -12.48 2.89
N GLN A 20 5.96 -12.57 3.93
CA GLN A 20 7.20 -11.78 4.01
C GLN A 20 8.18 -12.03 2.86
N ASN A 21 8.09 -13.19 2.19
CA ASN A 21 8.94 -13.57 1.07
C ASN A 21 8.28 -13.33 -0.30
N LYS A 22 7.05 -12.80 -0.36
CA LYS A 22 6.40 -12.45 -1.62
C LYS A 22 6.84 -11.06 -2.09
N HIS A 23 6.95 -10.92 -3.40
CA HIS A 23 7.07 -9.65 -4.09
C HIS A 23 5.81 -9.44 -4.93
N ILE A 24 5.10 -8.33 -4.68
CA ILE A 24 3.83 -8.02 -5.32
C ILE A 24 3.99 -6.79 -6.24
N LEU A 25 3.43 -6.86 -7.44
CA LEU A 25 3.25 -5.70 -8.32
C LEU A 25 1.82 -5.18 -8.18
N ILE A 26 1.67 -3.88 -7.96
CA ILE A 26 0.38 -3.19 -7.97
C ILE A 26 0.37 -2.20 -9.14
N ALA A 27 -0.45 -2.48 -10.14
CA ALA A 27 -0.67 -1.62 -11.29
C ALA A 27 -1.93 -0.75 -11.07
N GLY A 28 -1.72 0.55 -10.92
CA GLY A 28 -2.72 1.56 -10.56
C GLY A 28 -2.79 1.79 -9.06
N ILE A 29 -2.37 2.97 -8.61
CA ILE A 29 -2.39 3.44 -7.21
C ILE A 29 -3.55 4.46 -7.04
N GLY A 30 -4.70 4.12 -7.61
CA GLY A 30 -5.93 4.88 -7.50
C GLY A 30 -6.73 4.53 -6.24
N GLY A 31 -8.06 4.50 -6.35
CA GLY A 31 -8.95 4.24 -5.22
C GLY A 31 -8.67 2.89 -4.57
N VAL A 32 -8.79 1.80 -5.33
CA VAL A 32 -8.54 0.44 -4.81
C VAL A 32 -7.06 0.20 -4.51
N GLY A 33 -6.18 0.55 -5.46
CA GLY A 33 -4.77 0.22 -5.38
C GLY A 33 -4.04 0.86 -4.21
N SER A 34 -4.38 2.11 -3.85
CA SER A 34 -3.76 2.79 -2.71
C SER A 34 -4.09 2.10 -1.37
N PHE A 35 -5.34 1.68 -1.16
CA PHE A 35 -5.71 0.90 0.03
C PHE A 35 -5.14 -0.51 0.01
N ALA A 36 -5.10 -1.17 -1.16
CA ALA A 36 -4.52 -2.50 -1.30
C ALA A 36 -3.02 -2.50 -0.96
N ALA A 37 -2.26 -1.51 -1.45
CA ALA A 37 -0.85 -1.33 -1.14
C ALA A 37 -0.62 -1.18 0.37
N GLU A 38 -1.39 -0.28 1.02
CA GLU A 38 -1.30 -0.07 2.47
C GLU A 38 -1.60 -1.35 3.25
N ALA A 39 -2.68 -2.05 2.89
CA ALA A 39 -3.10 -3.27 3.58
C ALA A 39 -2.08 -4.39 3.44
N LEU A 40 -1.53 -4.61 2.23
CA LEU A 40 -0.52 -5.64 1.97
C LEU A 40 0.77 -5.39 2.75
N ILE A 41 1.24 -4.14 2.77
CA ILE A 41 2.46 -3.77 3.50
C ILE A 41 2.23 -3.94 5.01
N ARG A 42 1.07 -3.50 5.54
CA ARG A 42 0.69 -3.72 6.94
C ARG A 42 0.50 -5.20 7.30
N ALA A 43 0.15 -6.04 6.34
CA ALA A 43 0.05 -7.49 6.52
C ALA A 43 1.42 -8.20 6.59
N GLY A 44 2.51 -7.49 6.32
CA GLY A 44 3.88 -8.00 6.43
C GLY A 44 4.55 -8.33 5.10
N ILE A 45 3.96 -7.95 3.95
CA ILE A 45 4.64 -8.03 2.65
C ILE A 45 5.80 -7.03 2.67
N LYS A 46 7.02 -7.51 2.37
CA LYS A 46 8.25 -6.68 2.43
C LYS A 46 8.62 -6.02 1.11
N GLN A 47 8.14 -6.55 -0.01
CA GLN A 47 8.51 -6.06 -1.34
C GLN A 47 7.26 -5.81 -2.17
N VAL A 48 7.08 -4.55 -2.56
CA VAL A 48 5.99 -4.12 -3.44
C VAL A 48 6.55 -3.20 -4.53
N SER A 49 6.25 -3.52 -5.79
CA SER A 49 6.49 -2.62 -6.92
C SER A 49 5.19 -1.88 -7.24
N LEU A 50 5.26 -0.56 -7.39
CA LEU A 50 4.12 0.29 -7.71
C LEU A 50 4.25 0.82 -9.14
N LEU A 51 3.17 0.71 -9.92
CA LEU A 51 3.11 1.26 -11.28
C LEU A 51 1.86 2.14 -11.40
N ASP A 52 2.05 3.44 -11.56
CA ASP A 52 0.99 4.39 -11.90
C ASP A 52 1.63 5.55 -12.65
N HIS A 53 0.99 6.00 -13.73
CA HIS A 53 1.51 7.07 -14.57
C HIS A 53 1.01 8.45 -14.13
N ASP A 54 0.05 8.51 -13.21
CA ASP A 54 -0.73 9.69 -12.89
C ASP A 54 -0.17 10.41 -11.65
N THR A 55 -0.61 11.64 -11.48
CA THR A 55 -0.33 12.47 -10.30
C THR A 55 -1.60 12.63 -9.45
N VAL A 56 -1.43 13.05 -8.21
CA VAL A 56 -2.57 13.31 -7.32
C VAL A 56 -3.37 14.52 -7.82
N SER A 57 -4.64 14.32 -8.10
CA SER A 57 -5.60 15.40 -8.41
C SER A 57 -6.50 15.70 -7.21
N GLU A 58 -6.98 16.94 -7.09
CA GLU A 58 -7.99 17.30 -6.06
C GLU A 58 -9.24 16.41 -6.12
N SER A 59 -9.67 16.05 -7.32
CA SER A 59 -10.84 15.17 -7.54
C SER A 59 -10.65 13.76 -6.97
N ASN A 60 -9.41 13.37 -6.62
CA ASN A 60 -9.08 12.04 -6.09
C ASN A 60 -9.35 11.93 -4.58
N ARG A 61 -9.41 13.07 -3.86
CA ARG A 61 -9.52 13.13 -2.39
C ARG A 61 -10.71 12.36 -1.81
N ASN A 62 -11.78 12.21 -2.59
CA ASN A 62 -12.98 11.50 -2.16
C ASN A 62 -12.82 9.97 -2.07
N ARG A 63 -11.76 9.39 -2.67
CA ARG A 63 -11.67 7.93 -2.84
C ARG A 63 -10.26 7.33 -2.83
N GLN A 64 -9.20 8.12 -2.83
CA GLN A 64 -7.82 7.63 -2.88
C GLN A 64 -7.11 7.95 -1.56
N LEU A 65 -6.49 6.95 -0.94
CA LEU A 65 -5.85 7.06 0.37
C LEU A 65 -4.73 8.12 0.42
N LEU A 66 -3.99 8.24 -0.68
CA LEU A 66 -2.84 9.13 -0.82
C LEU A 66 -3.20 10.56 -1.26
N ALA A 67 -4.46 10.84 -1.56
CA ALA A 67 -4.91 12.13 -2.05
C ALA A 67 -5.23 13.09 -0.89
N LEU A 68 -4.19 13.78 -0.42
CA LEU A 68 -4.27 14.83 0.59
C LEU A 68 -4.09 16.20 -0.09
N ALA A 69 -4.52 17.28 0.58
CA ALA A 69 -4.28 18.62 0.06
C ALA A 69 -2.77 18.91 -0.14
N SER A 70 -1.91 18.34 0.73
CA SER A 70 -0.46 18.47 0.68
C SER A 70 0.22 17.63 -0.42
N THR A 71 -0.49 16.69 -1.05
CA THR A 71 0.10 15.76 -2.03
C THR A 71 -0.36 16.01 -3.46
N VAL A 72 -1.28 16.96 -3.69
CA VAL A 72 -1.74 17.36 -5.03
C VAL A 72 -0.56 17.71 -5.94
N GLY A 73 -0.58 17.21 -7.17
CA GLY A 73 0.46 17.39 -8.18
C GLY A 73 1.66 16.45 -8.08
N GLN A 74 1.79 15.68 -6.99
CA GLN A 74 2.87 14.71 -6.84
C GLN A 74 2.53 13.38 -7.54
N GLN A 75 3.54 12.62 -7.97
CA GLN A 75 3.33 11.28 -8.55
C GLN A 75 2.70 10.35 -7.51
N LYS A 76 1.66 9.62 -7.89
CA LYS A 76 0.95 8.73 -6.95
C LYS A 76 1.86 7.64 -6.38
N THR A 77 2.74 7.09 -7.22
CA THR A 77 3.74 6.09 -6.82
C THR A 77 4.69 6.66 -5.76
N ALA A 78 5.21 7.88 -5.96
CA ALA A 78 6.12 8.53 -5.01
C ALA A 78 5.42 8.82 -3.66
N VAL A 79 4.19 9.33 -3.69
CA VAL A 79 3.42 9.59 -2.46
C VAL A 79 3.14 8.29 -1.70
N MET A 80 2.76 7.23 -2.41
CA MET A 80 2.49 5.93 -1.78
C MET A 80 3.77 5.30 -1.21
N GLN A 81 4.90 5.41 -1.91
CA GLN A 81 6.19 4.94 -1.42
C GLN A 81 6.65 5.68 -0.16
N ALA A 82 6.41 6.99 -0.05
CA ALA A 82 6.76 7.76 1.15
C ALA A 82 5.85 7.45 2.35
N ARG A 83 4.67 6.86 2.11
CA ARG A 83 3.65 6.57 3.12
C ARG A 83 3.82 5.19 3.77
N ALA A 84 4.23 4.19 2.99
CA ALA A 84 4.16 2.77 3.34
C ALA A 84 5.54 2.18 3.57
#